data_AF-A0A2E4BIM7-F1
#
_entry.id   AF-A0A2E4BIM7-F1
#
_cell.length_a   1.000
_cell.length_b   1.000
_cell.length_c   1.000
_cell.angle_alpha   90.00
_cell.angle_beta   90.00
_cell.angle_gamma   90.00
#
_symmetry.space_group_name_H-M   'P 1'
#
loop_
_entity.id
_entity.type
_entity.pdbx_description
1 polymer ?
#
loop_
_entity_poly.entity_id
_entity_poly.type
_entity_poly.pdbx_seq_one_letter_code
_entity_poly.pdbx_strand_id
1 'polypeptide(L)'
;MVKECTSSAELHLEVGLANTPEALRDELRNRLSTALPSEERGEVSPRTLLRELRVLADAEGVIDSQTVRHHLKKKSVETPVDSLMEQAELEGLALRLENDRWMFFE
;
A
#
# COMPACT_ATOMS: atom_id res chain seq x y z
N MET A 1 -8.28 3.57 -40.98
CA MET A 1 -7.56 2.31 -40.69
C MET A 1 -8.31 1.65 -39.55
N VAL A 2 -9.05 0.57 -39.81
CA VAL A 2 -9.82 -0.13 -38.77
C VAL A 2 -8.94 -1.26 -38.27
N LYS A 3 -8.67 -1.28 -36.96
CA LYS A 3 -7.81 -2.25 -36.32
C LYS A 3 -8.70 -3.37 -35.79
N GLU A 4 -8.50 -4.59 -36.29
CA GLU A 4 -9.23 -5.77 -35.84
C GLU A 4 -8.60 -6.27 -34.54
N CYS A 5 -9.36 -6.17 -33.44
CA CYS A 5 -8.97 -6.67 -32.13
C CYS A 5 -9.60 -8.04 -31.90
N THR A 6 -8.81 -9.00 -31.42
CA THR A 6 -9.20 -10.42 -31.31
C THR A 6 -9.97 -10.75 -30.02
N SER A 7 -10.18 -9.77 -29.13
CA SER A 7 -10.95 -9.96 -27.90
C SER A 7 -11.56 -8.65 -27.36
N SER A 8 -12.74 -8.78 -26.75
CA SER A 8 -13.50 -7.68 -26.12
C SER A 8 -12.64 -6.85 -25.15
N ALA A 9 -11.79 -7.52 -24.36
CA ALA A 9 -10.93 -6.87 -23.37
C ALA A 9 -9.94 -5.87 -24.00
N GLU A 10 -9.44 -6.15 -25.21
CA GLU A 10 -8.48 -5.29 -25.91
C GLU A 10 -9.17 -4.05 -26.49
N LEU A 11 -10.41 -4.20 -26.96
CA LEU A 11 -11.27 -3.11 -27.42
C LEU A 11 -11.64 -2.15 -26.27
N HIS A 12 -11.95 -2.69 -25.09
CA HIS A 12 -12.22 -1.88 -23.90
C HIS A 12 -10.99 -1.07 -23.46
N LEU A 13 -9.79 -1.62 -23.59
CA LEU A 13 -8.53 -0.94 -23.28
C LEU A 13 -8.26 0.20 -24.26
N GLU A 14 -8.43 -0.05 -25.57
CA GLU A 14 -8.13 0.94 -26.62
C GLU A 14 -9.18 2.07 -26.65
N VAL A 15 -10.44 1.78 -26.31
CA VAL A 15 -11.51 2.80 -26.15
C VAL A 15 -11.30 3.65 -24.88
N GLY A 16 -10.85 3.06 -23.77
CA GLY A 16 -10.60 3.79 -22.52
C GLY A 16 -9.48 4.81 -22.64
N LEU A 17 -8.42 4.48 -23.38
CA LEU A 17 -7.28 5.37 -23.62
C LEU A 17 -7.65 6.56 -24.52
N ALA A 18 -8.50 6.35 -25.53
CA ALA A 18 -8.93 7.41 -26.44
C ALA A 18 -9.85 8.46 -25.78
N ASN A 19 -10.52 8.12 -24.67
CA ASN A 19 -11.52 8.97 -24.01
C ASN A 19 -11.01 9.64 -22.73
N THR A 20 -9.71 9.60 -22.43
CA THR A 20 -9.19 10.22 -21.20
C THR A 20 -8.61 11.61 -21.49
N PRO A 21 -9.33 12.71 -21.16
CA PRO A 21 -8.85 14.07 -21.38
C PRO A 21 -7.66 14.42 -20.47
N GLU A 22 -6.70 15.14 -21.04
CA GLU A 22 -5.41 15.45 -20.42
C GLU A 22 -5.50 16.38 -19.19
N ALA A 23 -6.61 17.13 -19.08
CA ALA A 23 -6.82 18.14 -18.03
C ALA A 23 -6.93 17.55 -16.60
N LEU A 24 -7.29 16.28 -16.47
CA LEU A 24 -7.43 15.62 -15.16
C LEU A 24 -6.11 14.96 -14.70
N ARG A 25 -5.11 14.87 -15.58
CA ARG A 25 -3.81 14.24 -15.29
C ARG A 25 -2.96 15.12 -14.35
N ASP A 26 -3.00 16.43 -14.53
CA ASP A 26 -2.26 17.37 -13.68
C ASP A 26 -2.92 17.60 -12.32
N GLU A 27 -4.26 17.52 -12.24
CA GLU A 27 -4.96 17.59 -10.95
C GLU A 27 -4.71 16.31 -10.11
N LEU A 28 -4.71 15.13 -10.76
CA LEU A 28 -4.29 13.89 -10.11
C LEU A 28 -2.84 13.96 -9.66
N ARG A 29 -1.93 14.49 -10.51
CA ARG A 29 -0.51 14.64 -10.20
C ARG A 29 -0.27 15.59 -9.04
N ASN A 30 -0.99 16.71 -8.93
CA ASN A 30 -0.86 17.64 -7.81
C ASN A 30 -1.37 17.04 -6.49
N ARG A 31 -2.49 16.32 -6.51
CA ARG A 31 -2.99 15.63 -5.30
C ARG A 31 -2.06 14.48 -4.87
N LEU A 32 -1.47 13.76 -5.82
CA LEU A 32 -0.49 12.71 -5.55
C LEU A 32 0.86 13.27 -5.08
N SER A 33 1.32 14.41 -5.61
CA SER A 33 2.58 15.04 -5.18
C SER A 33 2.51 15.66 -3.78
N THR A 34 1.31 16.00 -3.30
CA THR A 34 1.08 16.42 -1.90
C THR A 34 0.93 15.21 -0.96
N ALA A 35 0.71 14.02 -1.53
CA ALA A 35 0.62 12.74 -0.81
C ALA A 35 1.93 11.92 -0.85
N LEU A 36 3.02 12.50 -1.37
CA LEU A 36 4.36 11.93 -1.19
C LEU A 36 4.93 12.49 0.12
N PRO A 37 5.27 11.64 1.10
CA PRO A 37 6.16 12.07 2.17
C PRO A 37 7.50 12.39 1.51
N SER A 38 7.95 13.63 1.67
CA SER A 38 9.27 14.07 1.26
C SER A 38 10.31 13.04 1.69
N GLU A 39 11.05 12.51 0.72
CA GLU A 39 12.25 11.73 0.94
C GLU A 39 13.35 12.65 1.49
N GLU A 40 13.22 13.11 2.74
CA GLU A 40 14.29 13.83 3.43
C GLU A 40 14.24 13.52 4.93
N ARG A 41 14.89 12.40 5.31
CA ARG A 41 15.68 12.16 6.55
C ARG A 41 15.57 10.72 7.05
N GLY A 42 16.14 9.74 6.34
CA GLY A 42 16.44 8.44 6.94
C GLY A 42 15.28 7.66 7.60
N GLU A 43 14.03 8.03 7.31
CA GLU A 43 12.84 7.39 7.84
C GLU A 43 12.54 6.15 6.99
N VAL A 44 12.53 4.98 7.63
CA VAL A 44 12.18 3.72 6.97
C VAL A 44 10.76 3.85 6.42
N SER A 45 10.60 3.71 5.10
CA SER A 45 9.28 3.91 4.49
C SER A 45 8.23 2.94 5.06
N PRO A 46 6.98 3.38 5.30
CA PRO A 46 5.93 2.54 5.90
C PRO A 46 5.73 1.21 5.15
N ARG A 47 5.79 1.24 3.83
CA ARG A 47 5.73 0.03 2.98
C ARG A 47 6.88 -0.94 3.23
N THR A 48 8.09 -0.42 3.47
CA THR A 48 9.24 -1.26 3.83
C THR A 48 9.03 -1.89 5.21
N LEU A 49 8.50 -1.13 6.17
CA LEU A 49 8.14 -1.67 7.49
C LEU A 49 7.10 -2.77 7.40
N LEU A 50 6.01 -2.54 6.65
CA LEU A 50 4.95 -3.54 6.46
C LEU A 50 5.46 -4.83 5.81
N ARG A 51 6.31 -4.71 4.79
CA ARG A 51 6.93 -5.89 4.15
C ARG A 51 7.77 -6.70 5.14
N GLU A 52 8.51 -6.03 6.01
CA GLU A 52 9.31 -6.72 7.02
C GLU A 52 8.46 -7.31 8.14
N LEU A 53 7.42 -6.61 8.59
CA LEU A 53 6.46 -7.14 9.55
C LEU A 53 5.78 -8.40 9.01
N ARG A 54 5.47 -8.45 7.72
CA ARG A 54 4.95 -9.66 7.07
C ARG A 54 5.94 -10.83 7.13
N VAL A 55 7.25 -10.60 7.07
CA VAL A 55 8.27 -11.67 7.24
C VAL A 55 8.35 -12.15 8.69
N LEU A 56 7.98 -11.30 9.65
CA LEU A 56 7.92 -11.63 11.07
C LEU A 56 6.60 -12.28 11.49
N ALA A 57 5.60 -12.27 10.61
CA ALA A 57 4.34 -12.95 10.85
C ALA A 57 4.54 -14.46 10.96
N ASP A 58 3.66 -15.12 11.70
CA ASP A 58 3.70 -16.56 11.88
C ASP A 58 3.34 -17.34 10.59
N ALA A 59 3.27 -18.66 10.68
CA ALA A 59 2.94 -19.53 9.55
C ALA A 59 1.53 -19.29 8.97
N GLU A 60 0.63 -18.65 9.72
CA GLU A 60 -0.71 -18.27 9.29
C GLU A 60 -0.76 -16.80 8.80
N GLY A 61 0.39 -16.12 8.74
CA GLY A 61 0.49 -14.71 8.35
C GLY A 61 0.00 -13.76 9.44
N VAL A 62 -0.13 -14.22 10.68
CA VAL A 62 -0.61 -13.42 11.82
C VAL A 62 0.56 -12.80 12.58
N ILE A 63 0.38 -11.54 12.99
CA ILE A 63 1.30 -10.81 13.84
C ILE A 63 0.56 -10.16 15.01
N ASP A 64 1.20 -10.12 16.18
CA ASP A 64 0.68 -9.43 17.35
C ASP A 64 1.30 -8.03 17.51
N SER A 65 0.57 -7.15 18.20
CA SER A 65 0.99 -5.77 18.48
C SER A 65 2.34 -5.68 19.21
N GLN A 66 2.68 -6.66 20.06
CA GLN A 66 3.95 -6.64 20.79
C GLN A 66 5.13 -6.90 19.84
N THR A 67 4.98 -7.84 18.91
CA THR A 67 5.96 -8.13 17.86
C THR A 67 6.15 -6.93 16.94
N VAL A 68 5.06 -6.29 16.50
CA VAL A 68 5.14 -5.06 15.69
C VAL A 68 5.87 -3.95 16.45
N ARG A 69 5.50 -3.70 17.71
CA ARG A 69 6.13 -2.70 18.56
C ARG A 69 7.61 -2.97 18.78
N HIS A 70 7.98 -4.23 19.00
CA HIS A 70 9.38 -4.63 19.18
C HIS A 70 10.19 -4.35 17.91
N HIS A 71 9.64 -4.65 16.74
CA HIS A 71 10.29 -4.38 15.46
C HIS A 71 10.45 -2.88 15.19
N LEU A 72 9.43 -2.08 15.45
CA LEU A 72 9.49 -0.62 15.30
C LEU A 72 10.54 0.00 16.22
N LYS A 73 10.59 -0.45 17.49
CA LYS A 73 11.61 -0.01 18.44
C LYS A 73 13.03 -0.39 18.01
N LYS A 74 13.21 -1.59 17.45
CA LYS A 74 14.50 -2.04 16.92
C LYS A 74 14.98 -1.18 15.75
N LYS A 75 14.06 -0.66 14.96
CA LYS A 75 14.34 0.22 13.82
C LYS A 75 14.38 1.71 14.18
N SER A 76 14.28 2.06 15.46
CA SER A 76 14.20 3.44 15.94
C SER A 76 13.09 4.24 15.24
N VAL A 77 11.97 3.58 14.95
CA VAL A 77 10.79 4.18 14.35
C VAL A 77 9.82 4.57 15.47
N GLU A 78 9.45 5.84 15.51
CA GLU A 78 8.52 6.40 16.52
C GLU A 78 7.04 6.28 16.13
N THR A 79 6.75 5.73 14.94
CA THR A 79 5.39 5.52 14.45
C THR A 79 4.59 4.60 15.39
N PRO A 80 3.37 4.99 15.79
CA PRO A 80 2.47 4.12 16.55
C PRO A 80 2.13 2.85 15.77
N VAL A 81 2.04 1.72 16.47
CA VAL A 81 1.63 0.43 15.89
C VAL A 81 0.28 0.57 15.18
N ASP A 82 -0.69 1.19 15.84
CA ASP A 82 -2.03 1.36 15.30
C ASP A 82 -2.03 2.15 13.98
N SER A 83 -1.27 3.23 13.89
CA SER A 83 -1.20 4.04 12.66
C SER A 83 -0.57 3.27 11.49
N LEU A 84 0.46 2.45 11.77
CA LEU A 84 1.10 1.64 10.74
C LEU A 84 0.17 0.51 10.27
N MET A 85 -0.53 -0.14 11.19
CA MET A 85 -1.44 -1.24 10.87
C MET A 85 -2.74 -0.75 10.23
N GLU A 86 -3.26 0.40 10.64
CA GLU A 86 -4.38 1.08 9.97
C GLU A 86 -4.05 1.37 8.51
N GLN A 87 -2.83 1.83 8.23
CA GLN A 87 -2.37 1.99 6.84
C GLN A 87 -2.33 0.65 6.10
N ALA A 88 -1.89 -0.44 6.73
CA ALA A 88 -1.92 -1.76 6.14
C ALA A 88 -3.34 -2.25 5.83
N GLU A 89 -4.31 -1.93 6.68
CA GLU A 89 -5.73 -2.21 6.49
C GLU A 89 -6.31 -1.39 5.32
N LEU A 90 -6.00 -0.09 5.25
CA LEU A 90 -6.43 0.80 4.16
C LEU A 90 -5.83 0.40 2.79
N GLU A 91 -4.59 -0.08 2.77
CA GLU A 91 -3.94 -0.60 1.56
C GLU A 91 -4.41 -2.01 1.19
N GLY A 92 -5.26 -2.65 2.01
CA GLY A 92 -5.75 -4.01 1.78
C GLY A 92 -4.67 -5.09 1.96
N LEU A 93 -3.62 -4.78 2.71
CA LEU A 93 -2.48 -5.67 2.97
C LEU A 93 -2.66 -6.50 4.25
N ALA A 94 -3.46 -6.02 5.21
CA ALA A 94 -3.74 -6.72 6.45
C ALA A 94 -5.20 -6.59 6.88
N LEU A 95 -5.69 -7.54 7.67
CA LEU A 95 -6.94 -7.42 8.43
C LEU A 95 -6.65 -7.44 9.92
N ARG A 96 -7.34 -6.56 10.65
CA ARG A 96 -7.39 -6.60 12.10
C ARG A 96 -8.18 -7.80 12.60
N LEU A 97 -7.55 -8.56 13.48
CA LEU A 97 -8.14 -9.65 14.25
C LEU A 97 -8.46 -9.17 15.66
N GLU A 98 -9.02 -10.06 16.48
CA GLU A 98 -9.19 -9.79 17.91
C GLU A 98 -7.86 -9.88 18.70
N ASN A 99 -7.83 -9.18 19.84
CA ASN A 99 -6.70 -9.09 20.77
C ASN A 99 -5.45 -8.39 20.22
N ASP A 100 -5.63 -7.28 19.49
CA ASP A 100 -4.52 -6.48 18.93
C ASP A 100 -3.56 -7.30 18.06
N ARG A 101 -4.17 -8.12 17.20
CA ARG A 101 -3.48 -8.94 16.19
C ARG A 101 -3.95 -8.56 14.80
N TRP A 102 -3.10 -8.82 13.82
CA TRP A 102 -3.42 -8.61 12.41
C TRP A 102 -2.97 -9.80 11.59
N MET A 103 -3.68 -10.08 10.51
CA MET A 103 -3.32 -11.07 9.51
C MET A 103 -2.92 -10.36 8.23
N PHE A 104 -1.73 -10.64 7.70
CA PHE A 104 -1.30 -10.15 6.39
C PHE A 104 -1.80 -11.07 5.26
N PHE A 105 -2.14 -10.47 4.11
CA PHE A 105 -2.49 -11.21 2.90
C PHE A 105 -1.27 -11.49 2.02
N GLU A 106 -1.37 -12.57 1.22
CA GLU A 106 -0.32 -12.99 0.29
C GLU A 106 -0.17 -12.04 -0.91
#